data_AF-A0A2V2UD18-F1
#
_entry.id   AF-A0A2V2UD18-F1
#
_cell.length_a   1.000
_cell.length_b   1.000
_cell.length_c   1.000
_cell.angle_alpha   90.00
_cell.angle_beta   90.00
_cell.angle_gamma   90.00
#
_symmetry.space_group_name_H-M   'P 1'
#
loop_
_entity.id
_entity.type
_entity.pdbx_description
1 polymer ?
#
loop_
_entity_poly.entity_id
_entity_poly.type
_entity_poly.pdbx_seq_one_letter_code
_entity_poly.pdbx_strand_id
1 'polypeptide(L)'
;MGKRSYKNKITIMALVGGMIAAVAVTSSVSFFSLNEEAVAAATNANTQVQVGGGNATWFFFGYTPQKVEIKAGATVVWNVPASLTAEPHTVTFVFNNKTMTYRDAPFGFPTLTKFMSLPPSSNSRPIVSPSSNGGMNTLILVNGRVFNPTLIDSSGKVKLPAPNANVTISGNEQYVNSGWLLPKGNLPPGTSNTFSVTFEKAGTYDYLCILHPWMKGKVVVN
;
A
#
# COMPACT_ATOMS: atom_id res chain seq x y z
N MET A 1 -31.16 19.41 -67.78
CA MET A 1 -30.92 18.82 -66.44
C MET A 1 -29.90 17.70 -66.57
N GLY A 2 -29.00 17.59 -65.60
CA GLY A 2 -27.65 17.03 -65.72
C GLY A 2 -27.52 15.56 -66.13
N LYS A 3 -26.31 15.21 -66.58
CA LYS A 3 -25.38 14.37 -65.81
C LYS A 3 -23.94 14.52 -66.35
N ARG A 4 -23.01 14.50 -65.40
CA ARG A 4 -21.58 14.80 -65.53
C ARG A 4 -20.81 13.73 -66.33
N SER A 5 -19.82 14.26 -67.05
CA SER A 5 -18.65 13.66 -67.68
C SER A 5 -17.91 12.59 -66.87
N TYR A 6 -17.33 11.61 -67.56
CA TYR A 6 -15.95 11.14 -67.34
C TYR A 6 -15.36 10.63 -68.67
N LYS A 7 -14.32 11.30 -69.18
CA LYS A 7 -13.33 10.71 -70.09
C LYS A 7 -11.94 11.09 -69.63
N ASN A 8 -11.19 10.07 -69.21
CA ASN A 8 -9.77 10.14 -68.90
C ASN A 8 -8.99 10.66 -70.11
N LYS A 9 -8.11 11.64 -69.88
CA LYS A 9 -6.92 11.84 -70.71
C LYS A 9 -5.74 12.15 -69.80
N ILE A 10 -4.83 11.19 -69.75
CA ILE A 10 -3.49 11.34 -69.20
C ILE A 10 -2.69 12.16 -70.21
N THR A 11 -2.08 13.24 -69.75
CA THR A 11 -0.99 13.90 -70.47
C THR A 11 0.16 14.10 -69.48
N ILE A 12 1.23 13.35 -69.69
CA ILE A 12 2.53 13.56 -69.04
C ILE A 12 3.27 14.62 -69.87
N MET A 13 3.68 15.71 -69.24
CA MET A 13 4.70 16.60 -69.78
C MET A 13 5.70 16.91 -68.66
N ALA A 14 6.94 16.45 -68.87
CA ALA A 14 8.08 16.70 -68.02
C ALA A 14 8.50 18.18 -68.10
N LEU A 15 8.92 18.77 -66.98
CA LEU A 15 9.69 20.01 -66.95
C LEU A 15 10.67 20.01 -65.77
N VAL A 16 11.94 19.78 -66.15
CA VAL A 16 13.16 20.56 -65.84
C VAL A 16 13.39 21.00 -64.40
N GLY A 17 14.57 20.61 -63.90
CA GLY A 17 15.05 20.87 -62.54
C GLY A 17 15.36 22.32 -62.20
N GLY A 18 15.41 22.55 -60.90
CA GLY A 18 15.89 23.77 -60.25
C GLY A 18 16.49 23.44 -58.90
N MET A 19 17.70 23.95 -58.69
CA MET A 19 18.62 23.86 -57.55
C MET A 19 18.05 23.45 -56.17
N ILE A 20 18.70 22.46 -55.55
CA ILE A 20 18.68 22.26 -54.10
C ILE A 20 19.61 23.32 -53.47
N ALA A 21 19.03 24.34 -52.85
CA ALA A 21 19.75 25.14 -51.87
C ALA A 21 19.87 24.30 -50.58
N ALA A 22 21.09 23.89 -50.23
CA ALA A 22 21.35 23.27 -48.94
C ALA A 22 21.16 24.30 -47.82
N VAL A 23 19.99 24.29 -47.18
CA VAL A 23 19.80 24.96 -45.90
C VAL A 23 20.48 24.09 -44.84
N ALA A 24 21.64 24.55 -44.35
CA ALA A 24 22.24 23.97 -43.16
C ALA A 24 21.34 24.27 -41.96
N VAL A 25 20.46 23.32 -41.62
CA VAL A 25 19.76 23.34 -40.34
C VAL A 25 20.78 22.91 -39.28
N THR A 26 21.39 23.86 -38.61
CA THR A 26 22.12 23.57 -37.36
C THR A 26 21.07 23.24 -36.31
N SER A 27 20.76 21.96 -36.13
CA SER A 27 20.04 21.51 -34.95
C SER A 27 20.96 21.72 -33.74
N SER A 28 20.73 22.78 -32.98
CA SER A 28 21.30 22.91 -31.64
C SER A 28 20.76 21.76 -30.79
N VAL A 29 21.60 20.77 -30.54
CA VAL A 29 21.35 19.77 -29.50
C VAL A 29 21.50 20.50 -28.17
N SER A 30 20.37 20.93 -27.61
CA SER A 30 20.32 21.37 -26.23
C SER A 30 20.57 20.15 -25.36
N PHE A 31 21.79 20.01 -24.84
CA PHE A 31 22.02 19.12 -23.72
C PHE A 31 21.26 19.70 -22.53
N PHE A 32 20.08 19.14 -22.27
CA PHE A 32 19.44 19.33 -20.97
C PHE A 32 20.35 18.69 -19.94
N SER A 33 21.16 19.49 -19.25
CA SER A 33 21.71 19.07 -17.96
C SER A 33 20.52 18.77 -17.07
N LEU A 34 20.25 17.49 -16.84
CA LEU A 34 19.34 17.10 -15.77
C LEU A 34 19.96 17.63 -14.49
N ASN A 35 19.32 18.64 -13.88
CA ASN A 35 19.76 19.17 -12.60
C ASN A 35 19.97 17.99 -11.65
N GLU A 36 21.17 17.86 -11.11
CA GLU A 36 21.51 16.81 -10.15
C GLU A 36 20.58 16.89 -8.92
N GLU A 37 20.07 18.08 -8.61
CA GLU A 37 19.01 18.33 -7.63
C GLU A 37 17.63 17.77 -8.03
N ALA A 38 17.28 17.71 -9.32
CA ALA A 38 16.03 17.10 -9.78
C ALA A 38 16.12 15.56 -9.75
N VAL A 39 17.32 15.01 -9.99
CA VAL A 39 17.60 13.58 -9.82
C VAL A 39 17.66 13.22 -8.33
N ALA A 40 18.18 14.10 -7.47
CA ALA A 40 18.16 13.94 -6.01
C ALA A 40 16.77 14.15 -5.38
N ALA A 41 15.95 15.06 -5.90
CA ALA A 41 14.57 15.28 -5.42
C ALA A 41 13.66 14.08 -5.69
N ALA A 42 13.94 13.29 -6.74
CA ALA A 42 13.25 12.04 -7.00
C ALA A 42 13.57 10.92 -5.99
N THR A 43 14.56 11.09 -5.11
CA THR A 43 14.95 10.09 -4.09
C THR A 43 14.23 10.24 -2.75
N ASN A 44 13.42 11.29 -2.55
CA ASN A 44 12.73 11.57 -1.27
C ASN A 44 11.20 11.50 -1.34
N ALA A 45 10.61 11.16 -2.48
CA ALA A 45 9.18 10.89 -2.55
C ALA A 45 8.92 9.47 -2.01
N ASN A 46 8.31 9.38 -0.83
CA ASN A 46 7.85 8.11 -0.27
C ASN A 46 7.08 7.32 -1.33
N THR A 47 7.45 6.05 -1.53
CA THR A 47 6.77 5.19 -2.50
C THR A 47 5.36 4.89 -2.00
N GLN A 48 4.34 5.16 -2.81
CA GLN A 48 2.94 5.02 -2.41
C GLN A 48 2.35 3.71 -2.92
N VAL A 49 1.54 3.05 -2.08
CA VAL A 49 0.73 1.89 -2.44
C VAL A 49 -0.71 2.16 -2.03
N GLN A 50 -1.64 2.09 -2.98
CA GLN A 50 -3.07 2.13 -2.69
C GLN A 50 -3.52 0.80 -2.08
N VAL A 51 -4.33 0.87 -1.02
CA VAL A 51 -4.95 -0.28 -0.37
C VAL A 51 -6.42 -0.34 -0.74
N GLY A 52 -6.81 -1.39 -1.45
CA GLY A 52 -8.16 -1.53 -1.98
C GLY A 52 -8.44 -0.52 -3.10
N GLY A 53 -9.71 -0.37 -3.45
CA GLY A 53 -10.20 0.65 -4.38
C GLY A 53 -11.57 0.32 -4.91
N GLY A 54 -11.97 1.02 -5.97
CA GLY A 54 -13.26 0.82 -6.61
C GLY A 54 -14.37 1.68 -6.03
N ASN A 55 -15.60 1.22 -6.14
CA ASN A 55 -16.82 1.91 -5.70
C ASN A 55 -17.84 0.91 -5.12
N ALA A 56 -19.01 1.42 -4.68
CA ALA A 56 -20.07 0.62 -4.06
C ALA A 56 -20.60 -0.56 -4.90
N THR A 57 -20.37 -0.55 -6.21
CA THR A 57 -20.78 -1.59 -7.15
C THR A 57 -19.63 -2.53 -7.51
N TRP A 58 -18.40 -2.00 -7.59
CA TRP A 58 -17.20 -2.71 -8.00
C TRP A 58 -16.08 -2.47 -7.02
N PHE A 59 -15.89 -3.43 -6.11
CA PHE A 59 -14.83 -3.41 -5.12
C PHE A 59 -13.54 -3.95 -5.71
N PHE A 60 -12.44 -3.23 -5.51
CA PHE A 60 -11.11 -3.69 -5.87
C PHE A 60 -10.36 -4.17 -4.63
N PHE A 61 -10.14 -5.49 -4.56
CA PHE A 61 -9.47 -6.16 -3.45
C PHE A 61 -7.98 -6.37 -3.73
N GLY A 62 -7.22 -5.29 -3.82
CA GLY A 62 -5.81 -5.36 -4.21
C GLY A 62 -4.93 -4.27 -3.61
N TYR A 63 -3.62 -4.45 -3.77
CA TYR A 63 -2.64 -3.40 -3.57
C TYR A 63 -2.21 -2.86 -4.93
N THR A 64 -2.18 -1.53 -5.09
CA THR A 64 -1.80 -0.89 -6.35
C THR A 64 -0.70 0.15 -6.14
N PRO A 65 0.51 -0.03 -6.68
CA PRO A 65 0.96 -1.24 -7.38
C PRO A 65 1.09 -2.44 -6.42
N GLN A 66 1.05 -3.65 -6.98
CA GLN A 66 1.19 -4.89 -6.18
C GLN A 66 2.65 -5.14 -5.76
N LYS A 67 3.60 -4.64 -6.54
CA LYS A 67 5.05 -4.72 -6.29
C LYS A 67 5.62 -3.30 -6.30
N VAL A 68 6.46 -2.99 -5.32
CA VAL A 68 7.28 -1.79 -5.29
C VAL A 68 8.75 -2.16 -5.14
N GLU A 69 9.63 -1.36 -5.74
CA GLU A 69 11.08 -1.48 -5.59
C GLU A 69 11.63 -0.18 -4.99
N ILE A 70 12.40 -0.30 -3.92
CA ILE A 70 12.97 0.83 -3.16
C ILE A 70 14.42 0.56 -2.79
N LYS A 71 15.14 1.58 -2.29
CA LYS A 71 16.47 1.41 -1.69
C LYS A 71 16.35 1.20 -0.18
N ALA A 72 17.34 0.54 0.42
CA ALA A 72 17.46 0.49 1.89
C ALA A 72 17.42 1.92 2.50
N GLY A 73 16.70 2.07 3.61
CA GLY A 73 16.40 3.34 4.27
C GLY A 73 15.16 4.06 3.73
N ALA A 74 14.58 3.65 2.61
CA ALA A 74 13.39 4.28 2.06
C ALA A 74 12.10 3.84 2.77
N THR A 75 11.06 4.67 2.61
CA THR A 75 9.73 4.45 3.21
C THR A 75 8.69 4.17 2.15
N VAL A 76 7.88 3.13 2.38
CA VAL A 76 6.66 2.85 1.61
C VAL A 76 5.45 3.27 2.45
N VAL A 77 4.49 3.92 1.81
CA VAL A 77 3.26 4.40 2.43
C VAL A 77 2.06 3.76 1.76
N TRP A 78 1.29 3.03 2.54
CA TRP A 78 0.02 2.43 2.14
C TRP A 78 -1.12 3.39 2.50
N ASN A 79 -1.98 3.72 1.54
CA ASN A 79 -3.10 4.65 1.75
C ASN A 79 -4.41 4.04 1.28
N VAL A 80 -5.46 4.26 2.07
CA VAL A 80 -6.83 3.90 1.69
C VAL A 80 -7.47 5.08 0.95
N PRO A 81 -7.91 4.93 -0.31
CA PRO A 81 -8.58 6.00 -1.05
C PRO A 81 -9.95 6.34 -0.42
N ALA A 82 -10.33 7.61 -0.49
CA ALA A 82 -11.58 8.11 0.08
C ALA A 82 -12.84 7.60 -0.63
N SER A 83 -12.73 7.11 -1.88
CA SER A 83 -13.85 6.59 -2.66
C SER A 83 -14.28 5.17 -2.25
N LEU A 84 -13.54 4.53 -1.34
CA LEU A 84 -13.87 3.21 -0.83
C LEU A 84 -15.05 3.27 0.12
N THR A 85 -16.05 2.44 -0.15
CA THR A 85 -17.11 2.11 0.82
C THR A 85 -16.54 1.21 1.91
N ALA A 86 -16.24 1.81 3.07
CA ALA A 86 -16.13 1.27 4.44
C ALA A 86 -15.42 -0.07 4.71
N GLU A 87 -14.75 -0.69 3.74
CA GLU A 87 -14.16 -2.01 3.93
C GLU A 87 -12.79 -1.91 4.60
N PRO A 88 -12.58 -2.58 5.75
CA PRO A 88 -11.29 -2.59 6.41
C PRO A 88 -10.29 -3.45 5.65
N HIS A 89 -9.06 -2.95 5.56
CA HIS A 89 -7.91 -3.71 5.08
C HIS A 89 -6.79 -3.69 6.11
N THR A 90 -5.75 -4.49 5.87
CA THR A 90 -4.51 -4.45 6.66
C THR A 90 -3.32 -4.52 5.70
N VAL A 91 -2.15 -4.12 6.17
CA VAL A 91 -0.85 -4.43 5.58
C VAL A 91 -0.10 -5.23 6.63
N THR A 92 0.19 -6.49 6.32
CA THR A 92 0.75 -7.43 7.30
C THR A 92 1.98 -8.11 6.74
N PHE A 93 3.11 -7.90 7.40
CA PHE A 93 4.35 -8.66 7.21
C PHE A 93 4.45 -9.74 8.26
N VAL A 94 4.75 -10.95 7.81
CA VAL A 94 4.79 -12.14 8.66
C VAL A 94 6.11 -12.82 8.39
N PHE A 95 7.08 -12.58 9.26
CA PHE A 95 8.44 -13.11 9.12
C PHE A 95 8.60 -14.45 9.83
N ASN A 96 7.84 -14.65 10.90
CA ASN A 96 7.72 -15.93 11.59
C ASN A 96 6.29 -16.46 11.46
N ASN A 97 6.09 -17.57 10.74
CA ASN A 97 4.76 -18.15 10.53
C ASN A 97 4.01 -18.48 11.84
N LYS A 98 4.69 -18.70 12.96
CA LYS A 98 4.06 -18.91 14.28
C LYS A 98 3.37 -17.66 14.83
N THR A 99 3.71 -16.49 14.30
CA THR A 99 3.09 -15.21 14.66
C THR A 99 1.92 -14.83 13.76
N MET A 100 1.57 -15.69 12.80
CA MET A 100 0.33 -15.53 12.03
C MET A 100 -0.89 -15.46 12.95
N THR A 101 -1.87 -14.70 12.49
CA THR A 101 -3.12 -14.54 13.22
C THR A 101 -4.31 -14.35 12.29
N TYR A 102 -5.50 -14.54 12.83
CA TYR A 102 -6.77 -14.45 12.12
C TYR A 102 -7.60 -13.29 12.66
N ARG A 103 -8.54 -12.80 11.83
CA ARG A 103 -9.47 -11.71 12.17
C ARG A 103 -10.15 -11.94 13.51
N ASP A 104 -10.69 -13.13 13.69
CA ASP A 104 -11.39 -13.55 14.89
C ASP A 104 -10.46 -14.46 15.68
N ALA A 105 -10.42 -14.28 17.00
CA ALA A 105 -9.65 -15.12 17.90
C ALA A 105 -10.54 -15.56 19.06
N PRO A 106 -10.66 -16.87 19.33
CA PRO A 106 -11.36 -17.31 20.52
C PRO A 106 -10.52 -17.02 21.77
N PHE A 107 -11.21 -16.62 22.83
CA PHE A 107 -10.60 -16.41 24.14
C PHE A 107 -11.34 -17.27 25.17
N GLY A 108 -10.58 -17.95 26.02
CA GLY A 108 -11.11 -18.55 27.24
C GLY A 108 -11.19 -17.51 28.35
N PHE A 109 -12.16 -17.68 29.25
CA PHE A 109 -12.38 -16.77 30.39
C PHE A 109 -12.32 -17.59 31.69
N PRO A 110 -11.11 -18.03 32.13
CA PRO A 110 -10.97 -18.81 33.36
C PRO A 110 -11.50 -18.07 34.59
N THR A 111 -11.56 -16.75 34.54
CA THR A 111 -12.32 -15.91 35.48
C THR A 111 -13.06 -14.82 34.70
N LEU A 112 -14.02 -14.15 35.34
CA LEU A 112 -14.80 -13.04 34.75
C LEU A 112 -13.95 -11.84 34.30
N THR A 113 -12.67 -11.78 34.67
CA THR A 113 -11.77 -10.66 34.43
C THR A 113 -10.48 -11.03 33.68
N LYS A 114 -10.23 -12.31 33.44
CA LYS A 114 -9.00 -12.80 32.82
C LYS A 114 -9.32 -13.52 31.51
N PHE A 115 -8.73 -13.03 30.44
CA PHE A 115 -8.86 -13.58 29.09
C PHE A 115 -7.57 -14.34 28.73
N MET A 116 -7.71 -15.53 28.17
CA MET A 116 -6.58 -16.29 27.64
C MET A 116 -6.82 -16.60 26.17
N SER A 117 -5.80 -16.48 25.32
CA SER A 117 -5.94 -16.81 23.91
C SER A 117 -6.12 -18.32 23.71
N LEU A 118 -6.94 -18.69 22.73
CA LEU A 118 -7.14 -20.07 22.30
C LEU A 118 -6.78 -20.19 20.80
N PRO A 119 -5.87 -21.09 20.41
CA PRO A 119 -5.02 -21.91 21.29
C PRO A 119 -4.06 -21.05 22.15
N PRO A 120 -3.57 -21.59 23.28
CA PRO A 120 -2.59 -20.89 24.12
C PRO A 120 -1.37 -20.45 23.31
N SER A 121 -0.83 -19.27 23.65
CA SER A 121 0.34 -18.68 22.99
C SER A 121 0.14 -18.25 21.53
N SER A 122 -1.09 -18.31 21.01
CA SER A 122 -1.42 -17.68 19.72
C SER A 122 -1.19 -16.17 19.75
N ASN A 123 -0.89 -15.58 18.59
CA ASN A 123 -0.77 -14.14 18.42
C ASN A 123 -2.15 -13.47 18.43
N SER A 124 -2.79 -13.46 19.60
CA SER A 124 -4.14 -12.97 19.79
C SER A 124 -4.23 -12.12 21.04
N ARG A 125 -5.03 -11.06 20.99
CA ARG A 125 -5.27 -10.19 22.15
C ARG A 125 -6.73 -9.73 22.18
N PRO A 126 -7.42 -9.84 23.33
CA PRO A 126 -8.74 -9.26 23.47
C PRO A 126 -8.65 -7.73 23.44
N ILE A 127 -9.66 -7.09 22.88
CA ILE A 127 -9.81 -5.64 22.94
C ILE A 127 -10.85 -5.34 24.02
N VAL A 128 -10.42 -4.66 25.09
CA VAL A 128 -11.30 -4.24 26.19
C VAL A 128 -11.38 -2.72 26.17
N SER A 129 -12.59 -2.18 25.99
CA SER A 129 -12.87 -0.76 26.15
C SER A 129 -13.36 -0.52 27.58
N PRO A 130 -12.55 0.10 28.45
CA PRO A 130 -12.98 0.39 29.80
C PRO A 130 -14.10 1.45 29.82
N SER A 131 -14.99 1.36 30.81
CA SER A 131 -16.00 2.41 31.02
C SER A 131 -15.37 3.70 31.50
N SER A 132 -15.76 4.84 30.92
CA SER A 132 -15.29 6.17 31.35
C SER A 132 -15.73 6.57 32.76
N ASN A 133 -16.79 5.93 33.29
CA ASN A 133 -17.43 6.33 34.56
C ASN A 133 -17.43 5.19 35.61
N GLY A 134 -16.52 4.21 35.47
CA GLY A 134 -16.44 3.06 36.38
C GLY A 134 -17.57 2.02 36.22
N GLY A 135 -18.36 2.11 35.14
CA GLY A 135 -19.40 1.14 34.78
C GLY A 135 -18.85 -0.11 34.07
N MET A 136 -19.73 -0.80 33.33
CA MET A 136 -19.38 -2.05 32.64
C MET A 136 -18.34 -1.84 31.53
N ASN A 137 -17.28 -2.65 31.55
CA ASN A 137 -16.31 -2.70 30.46
C ASN A 137 -16.88 -3.45 29.26
N THR A 138 -16.60 -2.99 28.05
CA THR A 138 -17.01 -3.66 26.81
C THR A 138 -15.87 -4.50 26.26
N LEU A 139 -16.16 -5.76 25.91
CA LEU A 139 -15.25 -6.63 25.17
C LEU A 139 -15.60 -6.60 23.68
N ILE A 140 -14.62 -6.31 22.84
CA ILE A 140 -14.74 -6.45 21.38
C ILE A 140 -14.12 -7.80 20.99
N LEU A 141 -14.91 -8.64 20.33
CA LEU A 141 -14.55 -10.02 19.97
C LEU A 141 -13.63 -10.14 18.75
N VAL A 142 -13.20 -9.02 18.17
CA VAL A 142 -12.20 -8.99 17.10
C VAL A 142 -10.81 -9.09 17.70
N ASN A 143 -9.90 -9.79 17.02
CA ASN A 143 -8.53 -9.90 17.48
C ASN A 143 -7.81 -8.54 17.46
N GLY A 144 -7.37 -8.07 18.63
CA GLY A 144 -6.62 -6.83 18.79
C GLY A 144 -5.30 -6.77 18.01
N ARG A 145 -4.74 -7.93 17.63
CA ARG A 145 -3.53 -8.04 16.79
C ARG A 145 -3.78 -7.75 15.31
N VAL A 146 -5.05 -7.73 14.91
CA VAL A 146 -5.51 -7.37 13.56
C VAL A 146 -6.10 -5.96 13.58
N PHE A 147 -6.81 -5.60 14.66
CA PHE A 147 -7.47 -4.30 14.78
C PHE A 147 -6.48 -3.15 15.01
N ASN A 148 -5.49 -3.33 15.88
CA ASN A 148 -4.53 -2.28 16.22
C ASN A 148 -3.17 -2.47 15.51
N PRO A 149 -2.47 -1.38 15.17
CA PRO A 149 -1.08 -1.46 14.75
C PRO A 149 -0.26 -2.28 15.74
N THR A 150 0.47 -3.26 15.23
CA THR A 150 1.21 -4.22 16.06
C THR A 150 2.56 -4.52 15.42
N LEU A 151 3.61 -4.50 16.22
CA LEU A 151 4.94 -5.01 15.87
C LEU A 151 5.36 -6.05 16.92
N ILE A 152 5.89 -7.18 16.48
CA ILE A 152 6.56 -8.17 17.33
C ILE A 152 8.02 -8.17 16.93
N ASP A 153 8.90 -7.76 17.85
CA ASP A 153 10.33 -7.73 17.58
C ASP A 153 10.97 -9.12 17.61
N SER A 154 12.26 -9.20 17.32
CA SER A 154 13.03 -10.45 17.28
C SER A 154 12.95 -11.27 18.57
N SER A 155 12.75 -10.63 19.73
CA SER A 155 12.62 -11.28 21.03
C SER A 155 11.21 -11.80 21.33
N GLY A 156 10.24 -11.53 20.47
CA GLY A 156 8.82 -11.81 20.71
C GLY A 156 8.10 -10.72 21.52
N LYS A 157 8.76 -9.60 21.82
CA LYS A 157 8.14 -8.50 22.56
C LYS A 157 7.21 -7.72 21.62
N VAL A 158 6.00 -7.51 22.10
CA VAL A 158 4.94 -6.80 21.40
C VAL A 158 5.05 -5.29 21.64
N LYS A 159 5.02 -4.52 20.57
CA LYS A 159 4.86 -3.06 20.55
C LYS A 159 3.59 -2.69 19.82
N LEU A 160 2.92 -1.63 20.26
CA LEU A 160 1.67 -1.13 19.68
C LEU A 160 1.91 0.31 19.20
N PRO A 161 2.35 0.50 17.95
CA PRO A 161 2.48 1.82 17.38
C PRO A 161 1.17 2.60 17.43
N ALA A 162 1.25 3.93 17.52
CA ALA A 162 0.09 4.77 17.36
C ALA A 162 -0.49 4.62 15.94
N PRO A 163 -1.80 4.83 15.74
CA PRO A 163 -2.38 4.91 14.42
C PRO A 163 -1.62 5.92 13.52
N ASN A 164 -1.40 5.55 12.27
CA ASN A 164 -0.68 6.31 11.25
C ASN A 164 0.80 6.57 11.56
N ALA A 165 1.36 5.92 12.59
CA ALA A 165 2.80 6.01 12.87
C ALA A 165 3.62 5.39 11.73
N ASN A 166 4.82 5.92 11.53
CA ASN A 166 5.84 5.26 10.72
C ASN A 166 6.54 4.18 11.54
N VAL A 167 6.58 2.96 11.02
CA VAL A 167 7.22 1.81 11.66
C VAL A 167 8.50 1.45 10.90
N THR A 168 9.55 1.07 11.62
CA THR A 168 10.78 0.59 11.00
C THR A 168 10.81 -0.93 10.98
N ILE A 169 11.15 -1.51 9.83
CA ILE A 169 11.51 -2.92 9.66
C ILE A 169 13.02 -2.99 9.47
N SER A 170 13.71 -3.42 10.53
CA SER A 170 15.16 -3.62 10.58
C SER A 170 15.60 -5.00 10.05
N GLY A 171 14.63 -5.85 9.69
CA GLY A 171 14.85 -7.17 9.08
C GLY A 171 15.06 -8.31 10.07
N ASN A 172 14.62 -8.14 11.33
CA ASN A 172 14.63 -9.21 12.33
C ASN A 172 13.31 -9.32 13.11
N GLU A 173 12.33 -8.49 12.78
CA GLU A 173 11.00 -8.52 13.34
C GLU A 173 10.35 -9.88 13.06
N GLN A 174 9.44 -10.32 13.91
CA GLN A 174 8.67 -11.53 13.69
C GLN A 174 7.35 -11.26 12.95
N TYR A 175 6.76 -10.09 13.21
CA TYR A 175 5.45 -9.69 12.70
C TYR A 175 5.29 -8.18 12.71
N VAL A 176 4.69 -7.63 11.66
CA VAL A 176 4.27 -6.22 11.59
C VAL A 176 2.89 -6.14 10.94
N ASN A 177 1.95 -5.45 11.57
CA ASN A 177 0.60 -5.26 11.06
C ASN A 177 0.16 -3.80 11.27
N SER A 178 -0.52 -3.25 10.27
CA SER A 178 -1.00 -1.87 10.25
C SER A 178 -2.16 -1.57 11.21
N GLY A 179 -2.80 -2.58 11.78
CA GLY A 179 -4.17 -2.47 12.26
C GLY A 179 -5.15 -2.32 11.11
N TRP A 180 -6.43 -2.13 11.42
CA TRP A 180 -7.45 -1.84 10.42
C TRP A 180 -7.17 -0.49 9.74
N LEU A 181 -7.04 -0.57 8.42
CA LEU A 181 -6.97 0.55 7.51
C LEU A 181 -8.36 0.78 6.92
N LEU A 182 -8.90 1.97 7.15
CA LEU A 182 -10.23 2.39 6.76
C LEU A 182 -10.17 3.69 5.93
N PRO A 183 -11.16 3.96 5.07
CA PRO A 183 -11.25 5.22 4.33
C PRO A 183 -11.30 6.42 5.28
N LYS A 184 -10.75 7.57 4.85
CA LYS A 184 -10.80 8.81 5.64
C LYS A 184 -12.23 9.16 6.06
N GLY A 185 -12.42 9.54 7.32
CA GLY A 185 -13.71 9.89 7.90
C GLY A 185 -13.66 9.87 9.42
N ASN A 186 -14.82 9.70 10.06
CA ASN A 186 -14.90 9.45 11.51
C ASN A 186 -14.45 8.01 11.80
N LEU A 187 -13.13 7.82 11.85
CA LEU A 187 -12.51 6.53 12.12
C LEU A 187 -12.78 6.07 13.56
N PRO A 188 -13.11 4.79 13.78
CA PRO A 188 -13.13 4.23 15.12
C PRO A 188 -11.78 4.43 15.82
N PRO A 189 -11.76 4.73 17.13
CA PRO A 189 -10.52 4.88 17.89
C PRO A 189 -9.58 3.67 17.70
N GLY A 190 -8.30 3.95 17.45
CA GLY A 190 -7.28 2.92 17.28
C GLY A 190 -7.14 2.36 15.86
N THR A 191 -7.88 2.89 14.89
CA THR A 191 -7.76 2.56 13.46
C THR A 191 -7.03 3.65 12.67
N SER A 192 -6.58 3.29 11.47
CA SER A 192 -5.76 4.14 10.60
C SER A 192 -6.39 4.30 9.23
N ASN A 193 -5.94 5.30 8.48
CA ASN A 193 -6.22 5.42 7.04
C ASN A 193 -4.95 5.37 6.18
N THR A 194 -3.79 5.42 6.83
CA THR A 194 -2.48 5.26 6.20
C THR A 194 -1.60 4.36 7.07
N PHE A 195 -0.64 3.70 6.45
CA PHE A 195 0.41 2.95 7.15
C PHE A 195 1.75 3.19 6.47
N SER A 196 2.76 3.55 7.24
CA SER A 196 4.10 3.87 6.71
C SER A 196 5.11 2.89 7.29
N VAL A 197 5.98 2.36 6.42
CA VAL A 197 7.07 1.49 6.83
C VAL A 197 8.38 1.91 6.19
N THR A 198 9.40 2.15 7.01
CA THR A 198 10.79 2.32 6.60
C THR A 198 11.52 0.98 6.63
N PHE A 199 12.22 0.63 5.55
CA PHE A 199 12.93 -0.65 5.41
C PHE A 199 14.43 -0.45 5.47
N GLU A 200 15.12 -0.96 6.49
CA GLU A 200 16.57 -0.69 6.68
C GLU A 200 17.49 -1.68 5.98
N LYS A 201 16.97 -2.85 5.57
CA LYS A 201 17.78 -3.92 4.96
C LYS A 201 17.28 -4.28 3.58
N ALA A 202 18.24 -4.59 2.70
CA ALA A 202 17.95 -5.18 1.41
C ALA A 202 17.28 -6.55 1.59
N GLY A 203 16.36 -6.88 0.68
CA GLY A 203 15.58 -8.10 0.76
C GLY A 203 14.24 -8.00 0.06
N THR A 204 13.50 -9.10 0.05
CA THR A 204 12.13 -9.16 -0.44
C THR A 204 11.18 -9.35 0.74
N TYR A 205 10.21 -8.45 0.86
CA TYR A 205 9.23 -8.41 1.94
C TYR A 205 7.84 -8.64 1.36
N ASP A 206 7.38 -9.88 1.44
CA ASP A 206 6.00 -10.23 1.10
C ASP A 206 5.04 -9.79 2.22
N TYR A 207 3.89 -9.25 1.83
CA TYR A 207 2.84 -8.85 2.76
C TYR A 207 1.46 -9.20 2.25
N LEU A 208 0.50 -9.23 3.17
CA LEU A 208 -0.89 -9.58 2.87
C LEU A 208 -1.89 -8.79 3.72
N CYS A 209 -3.15 -8.84 3.29
CA CYS A 209 -4.28 -8.41 4.10
C CYS A 209 -4.81 -9.62 4.90
N ILE A 210 -4.81 -9.56 6.23
CA ILE A 210 -5.34 -10.66 7.06
C ILE A 210 -6.85 -10.85 6.86
N LEU A 211 -7.56 -9.76 6.57
CA LEU A 211 -9.00 -9.78 6.33
C LEU A 211 -9.35 -10.42 4.98
N HIS A 212 -8.45 -10.28 4.00
CA HIS A 212 -8.58 -10.78 2.63
C HIS A 212 -7.30 -11.53 2.23
N PRO A 213 -7.07 -12.78 2.69
CA PRO A 213 -5.76 -13.44 2.56
C PRO A 213 -5.23 -13.63 1.12
N TRP A 214 -6.11 -13.50 0.12
CA TRP A 214 -5.75 -13.50 -1.31
C TRP A 214 -5.10 -12.17 -1.76
N MET A 215 -5.34 -11.08 -1.05
CA MET A 215 -4.77 -9.77 -1.32
C MET A 215 -3.32 -9.74 -0.79
N LYS A 216 -2.36 -9.86 -1.72
CA LYS A 216 -0.92 -9.96 -1.45
C LYS A 216 -0.16 -8.90 -2.21
N GLY A 217 0.92 -8.40 -1.62
CA GLY A 217 1.85 -7.48 -2.27
C GLY A 217 3.29 -7.78 -1.86
N LYS A 218 4.22 -7.07 -2.49
CA LYS A 218 5.66 -7.27 -2.29
C LYS A 218 6.43 -5.95 -2.33
N VAL A 219 7.33 -5.77 -1.36
CA VAL A 219 8.36 -4.72 -1.38
C VAL A 219 9.70 -5.38 -1.67
N VAL A 220 10.40 -4.94 -2.71
CA VAL A 220 11.79 -5.32 -2.98
C VAL A 220 12.68 -4.16 -2.57
N VAL A 221 13.64 -4.42 -1.68
CA VAL A 221 14.60 -3.45 -1.20
C VAL A 221 15.97 -3.82 -1.76
N ASN A 222 16.53 -2.93 -2.57
CA ASN A 222 17.82 -3.07 -3.24
C ASN A 222 18.92 -2.25 -2.55
#